data_AF-A0A3D8R121-F1
#
_entry.id   AF-A0A3D8R121-F1
#
_cell.length_a   1.000
_cell.length_b   1.000
_cell.length_c   1.000
_cell.angle_alpha   90.00
_cell.angle_beta   90.00
_cell.angle_gamma   90.00
#
_symmetry.space_group_name_H-M   'P 1'
#
loop_
_entity.id
_entity.type
_entity.pdbx_description
1 polymer ?
#
loop_
_entity_poly.entity_id
_entity_poly.type
_entity_poly.pdbx_seq_one_letter_code
_entity_poly.pdbx_strand_id
1 'polypeptide(L)' 'MYAQKLEGDEWIGEKMEPGKIDKMSDQQLGQLYELMQAIRKKQEEDANSEQ' A
#
# COMPACT_ATOMS: atom_id res chain seq x y z
N MET A 1 18.04 8.48 -0.35
CA MET A 1 16.77 8.62 -1.09
C MET A 1 15.92 7.39 -0.80
N TYR A 2 14.71 7.56 -0.27
CA TYR A 2 13.79 6.46 0.08
C TYR A 2 13.13 5.79 -1.15
N ALA A 3 13.28 6.38 -2.33
CA ALA A 3 12.61 5.94 -3.56
C ALA A 3 13.39 4.87 -4.37
N GLN A 4 14.64 4.55 -4.04
CA GLN A 4 15.43 3.57 -4.80
C GLN A 4 15.25 2.11 -4.35
N LYS A 5 14.36 1.84 -3.38
CA LYS A 5 14.17 0.51 -2.80
C LYS A 5 12.72 0.02 -2.81
N LEU A 6 11.86 0.67 -3.60
CA LEU A 6 10.43 0.40 -3.69
C LEU A 6 10.00 0.18 -5.15
N GLU A 7 10.85 -0.46 -5.95
CA GLU A 7 10.50 -0.87 -7.31
C GLU A 7 10.57 -2.40 -7.41
N GLY A 8 9.46 -3.04 -7.83
CA GLY A 8 9.37 -4.50 -8.03
C GLY A 8 8.41 -5.22 -7.08
N ASP A 9 8.47 -6.55 -7.05
CA ASP A 9 7.66 -7.42 -6.18
C ASP A 9 8.17 -7.47 -4.72
N GLU A 10 9.27 -6.77 -4.39
CA GLU A 10 9.89 -6.82 -3.06
C GLU A 10 8.99 -6.29 -1.93
N TRP A 11 7.97 -5.46 -2.23
CA TRP A 11 6.99 -5.02 -1.23
C TRP A 11 5.89 -6.08 -0.98
N ILE A 12 5.74 -7.06 -1.86
CA ILE A 12 4.70 -8.09 -1.79
C ILE A 12 5.13 -9.14 -0.76
N GLY A 13 4.56 -9.05 0.43
CA GLY A 13 4.85 -9.95 1.56
C GLY A 13 5.66 -9.32 2.69
N GLU A 14 6.26 -8.15 2.45
CA GLU A 14 6.87 -7.33 3.49
C GLU A 14 5.78 -6.63 4.31
N LYS A 15 5.81 -6.81 5.64
CA LYS A 15 4.94 -6.06 6.53
C LYS A 15 5.54 -4.69 6.78
N MET A 16 4.69 -3.66 6.77
CA MET A 16 5.12 -2.34 7.18
C MET A 16 5.63 -2.39 8.63
N GLU A 17 6.85 -1.90 8.83
CA GLU A 17 7.46 -1.76 10.15
C GLU A 17 6.52 -1.01 11.11
N PRO A 18 6.08 -1.62 12.24
CA PRO A 18 5.11 -1.02 13.15
C PRO A 18 5.54 0.36 13.67
N GLY A 19 6.84 0.53 13.95
CA GLY A 19 7.38 1.81 14.43
C GLY A 19 7.35 2.95 13.39
N LYS A 20 7.05 2.65 12.12
CA LYS A 20 6.78 3.68 11.10
C LYS A 20 5.32 4.12 11.12
N ILE A 21 4.38 3.18 11.31
CA ILE A 21 2.95 3.45 11.45
C ILE A 21 2.70 4.33 12.68
N ASP A 22 3.32 4.00 13.82
CA ASP A 22 3.14 4.72 15.09
C ASP A 22 3.60 6.19 15.04
N LYS A 23 4.44 6.54 14.07
CA LYS A 23 4.97 7.90 13.87
C LYS A 23 4.19 8.71 12.84
N MET A 24 3.22 8.11 12.16
CA MET A 24 2.39 8.81 11.18
C MET A 24 1.32 9.64 11.89
N SER A 25 1.02 10.81 11.33
CA SER A 25 -0.15 11.58 11.77
C SER A 25 -1.45 10.90 11.32
N ASP A 26 -2.57 11.23 11.97
CA ASP A 26 -3.89 10.74 11.58
C ASP A 26 -4.21 11.01 10.10
N GLN A 27 -3.75 12.16 9.58
CA GLN A 27 -3.90 12.51 8.17
C GLN A 27 -3.10 11.57 7.25
N GLN A 28 -1.86 11.24 7.62
CA GLN A 28 -1.03 10.31 6.86
C GLN A 28 -1.59 8.88 6.91
N LEU A 29 -2.13 8.46 8.06
CA LEU A 29 -2.83 7.18 8.20
C LEU A 29 -4.09 7.12 7.36
N GLY A 30 -4.86 8.21 7.29
CA GLY A 30 -6.02 8.33 6.42
C GLY A 30 -5.66 8.17 4.94
N GLN A 31 -4.64 8.90 4.47
CA GLN A 31 -4.14 8.78 3.10
C GLN A 31 -3.64 7.37 2.77
N LEU A 32 -2.96 6.71 3.72
CA LEU A 32 -2.50 5.34 3.56
C LEU A 32 -3.68 4.37 3.39
N TYR A 33 -4.73 4.53 4.20
CA TYR A 33 -5.93 3.70 4.12
C TYR A 33 -6.65 3.85 2.77
N GLU A 34 -6.81 5.09 2.30
CA GLU A 34 -7.42 5.37 0.99
C GLU A 34 -6.62 4.73 -0.15
N LEU A 35 -5.29 4.81 -0.10
CA LEU A 35 -4.42 4.19 -1.10
C LEU A 35 -4.57 2.67 -1.12
N MET A 36 -4.57 2.02 0.05
CA MET A 36 -4.75 0.57 0.17
C MET A 36 -6.11 0.13 -0.38
N GLN A 37 -7.17 0.89 -0.10
CA GLN A 37 -8.51 0.64 -0.63
C GLN A 37 -8.56 0.79 -2.16
N ALA A 38 -7.90 1.80 -2.72
CA ALA A 38 -7.83 2.02 -4.16
C ALA A 38 -7.09 0.88 -4.88
N ILE A 39 -5.96 0.41 -4.33
CA ILE A 39 -5.22 -0.74 -4.88
C ILE A 39 -6.07 -2.01 -4.84
N ARG A 40 -6.73 -2.30 -3.72
CA ARG A 40 -7.61 -3.46 -3.58
C ARG A 40 -8.76 -3.42 -4.59
N LYS A 41 -9.43 -2.27 -4.73
CA LYS A 41 -10.52 -2.09 -5.69
C LYS A 41 -10.07 -2.36 -7.12
N LYS A 42 -8.89 -1.86 -7.49
CA LYS A 42 -8.29 -2.13 -8.80
C LYS A 42 -8.02 -3.62 -9.00
N GLN A 43 -7.45 -4.31 -8.01
CA GLN A 43 -7.21 -5.75 -8.08
C GLN A 43 -8.52 -6.56 -8.21
N GLU A 44 -9.57 -6.16 -7.50
CA GLU A 44 -10.90 -6.77 -7.61
C GLU A 44 -11.53 -6.52 -8.99
N GLU A 45 -11.37 -5.31 -9.54
CA GLU A 45 -11.81 -4.95 -10.90
C GLU A 45 -11.05 -5.74 -11.98
N ASP A 46 -9.72 -5.85 -11.86
CA ASP A 46 -8.86 -6.61 -12.76
C ASP A 46 -9.24 -8.12 -12.70
N ALA A 47 -9.41 -8.69 -11.50
CA ALA A 47 -9.82 -10.09 -11.33
C ALA A 47 -11.22 -10.41 -11.89
N ASN A 48 -12.15 -9.45 -11.80
CA ASN A 48 -13.52 -9.61 -12.30
C ASN A 48 -13.65 -9.33 -13.81
N SER A 49 -12.67 -8.67 -14.43
CA SER A 49 -12.63 -8.40 -15.87
C SER A 49 -11.90 -9.49 -16.67
N GLU A 50 -11.20 -10.40 -16.01
CA GLU A 50 -10.62 -11.62 -16.61
C GLU A 50 -11.59 -12.84 -16.62
N GLN A 51 -12.87 -12.66 -16.25
CA GLN A 51 -13.94 -13.69 -16.33
C GLN A 51 -14.87 -13.55 -17.54
#